data_AF-A0A0F6W880-F1
#
_entry.id   AF-A0A0F6W880-F1
#
_cell.length_a   1.000
_cell.length_b   1.000
_cell.length_c   1.000
_cell.angle_alpha   90.00
_cell.angle_beta   90.00
_cell.angle_gamma   90.00
#
_symmetry.space_group_name_H-M   'P 1'
#
loop_
_entity.id
_entity.type
_entity.pdbx_description
1 polymer ?
#
loop_
_entity_poly.entity_id
_entity_poly.type
_entity_poly.pdbx_seq_one_letter_code
_entity_poly.pdbx_strand_id
1 'polypeptide(L)'
;MIAAAVAAAITGWLVATPSGAQEAASAAEAPLRCNEQQPEAGLIRGNWVVKARMSPEEQRERRRLAQEAIRVRTQRYGFFEGFGRSEWNPRPPLHYARGIRVFGLPVRLHERVIPAVRCAEQAIAESCTATPYTPVRLSGIRDRNTYHNGEVSNHVYGIALDVDPQRNSCCGCVAPWPDHPLCRLETDDIFQRMAMPECWVRQFQRFGFYWLGDDELRDTMHFEFLGDPDRIVAQ
;
A
#
# COMPACT_ATOMS: atom_id res chain seq x y z
N MET A 1 -0.43 73.17 -53.10
CA MET A 1 -0.97 73.51 -51.77
C MET A 1 -1.85 72.35 -51.31
N ILE A 2 -1.54 71.78 -50.13
CA ILE A 2 -2.32 70.82 -49.31
C ILE A 2 -2.49 69.43 -49.97
N ALA A 3 -1.77 68.35 -49.66
CA ALA A 3 -1.40 67.67 -48.39
C ALA A 3 -2.48 66.74 -47.82
N ALA A 4 -2.00 65.54 -47.43
CA ALA A 4 -2.57 64.54 -46.52
C ALA A 4 -3.67 63.60 -47.07
N ALA A 5 -3.76 62.32 -46.70
CA ALA A 5 -2.86 61.37 -46.06
C ALA A 5 -3.54 59.98 -46.14
N VAL A 6 -2.73 58.92 -46.06
CA VAL A 6 -3.07 57.50 -46.02
C VAL A 6 -3.78 57.10 -44.72
N ALA A 7 -4.72 56.16 -44.76
CA ALA A 7 -4.96 55.23 -43.65
C ALA A 7 -5.68 53.95 -44.11
N ALA A 8 -4.93 52.86 -44.19
CA ALA A 8 -5.47 51.50 -44.27
C ALA A 8 -5.96 51.06 -42.89
N ALA A 9 -7.20 50.57 -42.79
CA ALA A 9 -7.73 49.98 -41.56
C ALA A 9 -7.33 48.49 -41.49
N ILE A 10 -6.34 48.19 -40.65
CA ILE A 10 -6.05 46.85 -40.14
C ILE A 10 -6.57 46.80 -38.71
N THR A 11 -7.62 46.02 -38.47
CA THR A 11 -8.08 45.59 -37.14
C THR A 11 -8.42 44.12 -37.30
N GLY A 12 -7.77 43.16 -36.67
CA GLY A 12 -7.10 43.12 -35.38
C GLY A 12 -7.59 41.81 -34.76
N TRP A 13 -6.92 40.69 -35.07
CA TRP A 13 -7.24 39.38 -34.50
C TRP A 13 -6.77 39.38 -33.05
N LEU A 14 -7.71 39.36 -32.11
CA LEU A 14 -7.42 39.11 -30.70
C LEU A 14 -7.15 37.62 -30.51
N VAL A 15 -5.87 37.27 -30.41
CA VAL A 15 -5.43 35.98 -29.87
C VAL A 15 -5.67 36.04 -28.36
N ALA A 16 -6.75 35.40 -27.90
CA ALA A 16 -6.95 35.17 -26.48
C ALA A 16 -6.01 34.03 -26.04
N THR A 17 -4.98 34.37 -25.28
CA THR A 17 -4.20 33.40 -24.51
C THR A 17 -4.97 33.07 -23.23
N PRO A 18 -5.34 31.81 -22.97
CA PRO A 18 -5.71 31.42 -21.62
C PRO A 18 -4.42 31.33 -20.79
N SER A 19 -4.16 32.42 -20.07
CA SER A 19 -3.26 32.47 -18.93
C SER A 19 -3.88 31.73 -17.75
N GLY A 20 -3.07 30.94 -17.04
CA GLY A 20 -3.40 30.47 -15.69
C GLY A 20 -3.62 28.98 -15.54
N ALA A 21 -2.66 28.15 -15.92
CA ALA A 21 -2.44 26.90 -15.19
C ALA A 21 -1.87 27.28 -13.82
N GLN A 22 -2.75 27.56 -12.86
CA GLN A 22 -2.39 27.57 -11.45
C GLN A 22 -2.06 26.12 -11.08
N GLU A 23 -0.77 25.80 -11.20
CA GLU A 23 -0.16 24.64 -10.59
C GLU A 23 -0.43 24.77 -9.08
N ALA A 24 -1.40 23.98 -8.60
CA ALA A 24 -1.69 23.87 -7.18
C ALA A 24 -0.44 23.29 -6.52
N ALA A 25 0.44 24.16 -6.06
CA ALA A 25 1.49 23.82 -5.13
C ALA A 25 0.80 23.15 -3.95
N SER A 26 0.95 21.82 -3.86
CA SER A 26 0.55 21.02 -2.72
C SER A 26 1.14 21.70 -1.49
N ALA A 27 0.29 22.32 -0.66
CA ALA A 27 0.70 22.73 0.66
C ALA A 27 1.36 21.50 1.30
N ALA A 28 2.61 21.62 1.72
CA ALA A 28 3.26 20.58 2.47
C ALA A 28 2.40 20.33 3.72
N GLU A 29 1.74 19.18 3.77
CA GLU A 29 0.98 18.77 4.95
C GLU A 29 1.93 18.81 6.15
N ALA A 30 1.49 19.42 7.25
CA ALA A 30 2.27 19.48 8.47
C ALA A 30 2.65 18.05 8.91
N PRO A 31 3.86 17.84 9.47
CA PRO A 31 4.33 16.51 9.87
C PRO A 31 3.35 15.87 10.86
N LEU A 32 3.00 14.62 10.60
CA LEU A 32 2.06 13.87 11.43
C LEU A 32 2.74 13.47 12.75
N ARG A 33 2.01 13.62 13.87
CA ARG A 33 2.45 13.05 15.14
C ARG A 33 2.03 11.59 15.18
N CYS A 34 2.94 10.72 14.73
CA CYS A 34 2.70 9.30 14.58
C CYS A 34 3.00 8.51 15.86
N ASN A 35 2.11 7.59 16.21
CA ASN A 35 2.35 6.60 17.25
C ASN A 35 2.94 5.34 16.63
N GLU A 36 3.99 4.82 17.24
CA GLU A 36 4.51 3.51 16.89
C GLU A 36 3.55 2.41 17.37
N GLN A 37 3.43 1.35 16.57
CA GLN A 37 2.61 0.21 16.92
C GLN A 37 3.07 -1.05 16.20
N GLN A 38 2.73 -2.19 16.80
CA GLN A 38 2.99 -3.50 16.21
C GLN A 38 1.76 -4.05 15.50
N PRO A 39 1.93 -4.91 14.48
CA PRO A 39 0.86 -5.75 13.94
C PRO A 39 0.08 -6.50 15.02
N GLU A 40 -1.24 -6.54 14.91
CA GLU A 40 -2.09 -7.40 15.72
C GLU A 40 -1.83 -8.87 15.35
N ALA A 41 -1.36 -9.68 16.31
CA ALA A 41 -0.94 -11.06 16.07
C ALA A 41 -2.02 -11.93 15.40
N GLY A 42 -3.30 -11.72 15.75
CA GLY A 42 -4.42 -12.45 15.15
C GLY A 42 -4.65 -12.13 13.67
N LEU A 43 -4.08 -11.05 13.14
CA LEU A 43 -4.21 -10.67 11.74
C LEU A 43 -3.07 -11.20 10.85
N ILE A 44 -1.92 -11.55 11.45
CA ILE A 44 -0.73 -12.06 10.76
C ILE A 44 -0.99 -13.45 10.20
N ARG A 45 -0.78 -13.63 8.90
CA ARG A 45 -1.07 -14.86 8.15
C ARG A 45 -0.51 -16.13 8.78
N GLY A 46 0.78 -16.12 9.12
CA GLY A 46 1.47 -17.26 9.73
C GLY A 46 0.81 -17.79 11.02
N ASN A 47 0.00 -16.97 11.70
CA ASN A 47 -0.69 -17.34 12.93
C ASN A 47 -2.03 -18.05 12.73
N TRP A 48 -2.58 -18.10 11.51
CA TRP A 48 -3.86 -18.77 11.25
C TRP A 48 -3.88 -19.62 9.99
N VAL A 49 -2.81 -19.60 9.17
CA VAL A 49 -2.71 -20.48 8.01
C VAL A 49 -2.67 -21.96 8.43
N VAL A 50 -3.48 -22.78 7.76
CA VAL A 50 -3.53 -24.24 7.99
C VAL A 50 -2.46 -24.93 7.16
N LYS A 51 -1.71 -25.84 7.79
CA LYS A 51 -0.69 -26.68 7.12
C LYS A 51 -1.07 -28.15 7.22
N ALA A 52 -0.77 -28.93 6.19
CA ALA A 52 -1.14 -30.35 6.11
C ALA A 52 -0.59 -31.19 7.28
N ARG A 53 0.58 -30.82 7.82
CA ARG A 53 1.24 -31.51 8.94
C ARG A 53 0.62 -31.22 10.32
N MET A 54 -0.34 -30.31 10.42
CA MET A 54 -0.97 -29.94 11.69
C MET A 54 -1.97 -31.00 12.14
N SER A 55 -2.12 -31.18 13.46
CA SER A 55 -3.14 -32.06 14.03
C SER A 55 -4.56 -31.57 13.68
N PRO A 56 -5.59 -32.43 13.64
CA PRO A 56 -6.96 -32.00 13.38
C PRO A 56 -7.46 -30.91 14.34
N GLU A 57 -6.98 -30.91 15.59
CA GLU A 57 -7.30 -29.88 16.58
C GLU A 57 -6.66 -28.53 16.24
N GLU A 58 -5.37 -28.52 15.94
CA GLU A 58 -4.68 -27.30 15.52
C GLU A 58 -5.30 -26.73 14.24
N GLN A 59 -5.65 -27.59 13.27
CA GLN A 59 -6.32 -27.13 12.05
C GLN A 59 -7.67 -26.45 12.33
N ARG A 60 -8.46 -26.95 13.30
CA ARG A 60 -9.72 -26.31 13.69
C ARG A 60 -9.48 -24.94 14.32
N GLU A 61 -8.50 -24.84 15.22
CA GLU A 61 -8.19 -23.58 15.87
C GLU A 61 -7.65 -22.53 14.89
N ARG A 62 -6.76 -22.92 13.97
CA ARG A 62 -6.25 -22.05 12.90
C ARG A 62 -7.39 -21.54 12.00
N ARG A 63 -8.35 -22.40 11.65
CA ARG A 63 -9.55 -21.98 10.90
C ARG A 63 -10.42 -21.01 11.70
N ARG A 64 -10.56 -21.19 13.01
CA ARG A 64 -11.28 -20.26 13.89
C ARG A 64 -10.61 -18.88 13.88
N LEU A 65 -9.29 -18.83 14.05
CA LEU A 65 -8.49 -17.61 14.00
C LEU A 65 -8.58 -16.94 12.62
N ALA A 66 -8.55 -17.70 11.53
CA ALA A 66 -8.72 -17.17 10.18
C ALA A 66 -10.09 -16.49 10.00
N GLN A 67 -11.17 -17.07 10.53
CA GLN A 67 -12.50 -16.46 10.50
C GLN A 67 -12.58 -15.17 11.34
N GLU A 68 -11.90 -15.14 12.48
CA GLU A 68 -11.78 -13.93 13.31
C GLU A 68 -11.00 -12.83 12.57
N ALA A 69 -9.90 -13.20 11.91
CA ALA A 69 -9.09 -12.30 11.09
C ALA A 69 -9.88 -11.72 9.90
N ILE A 70 -10.76 -12.51 9.28
CA ILE A 70 -11.71 -12.04 8.25
C ILE A 70 -12.73 -11.10 8.86
N ARG A 71 -13.32 -11.44 10.01
CA ARG A 71 -14.31 -10.59 10.69
C ARG A 71 -13.75 -9.20 10.98
N VAL A 72 -12.54 -9.12 11.53
CA VAL A 72 -11.87 -7.84 11.82
C VAL A 72 -11.69 -7.02 10.54
N ARG A 73 -11.19 -7.64 9.46
CA ARG A 73 -11.02 -6.97 8.16
C ARG A 73 -12.34 -6.46 7.62
N THR A 74 -13.39 -7.27 7.65
CA THR A 74 -14.73 -6.87 7.19
C THR A 74 -15.27 -5.68 7.99
N GLN A 75 -15.23 -5.76 9.33
CA GLN A 75 -15.73 -4.70 10.19
C GLN A 75 -14.98 -3.39 9.97
N ARG A 76 -13.65 -3.44 9.88
CA ARG A 76 -12.81 -2.24 9.81
C ARG A 76 -12.68 -1.64 8.42
N TYR A 77 -12.70 -2.48 7.38
CA TYR A 77 -12.27 -2.10 6.03
C TYR A 77 -13.29 -2.39 4.92
N GLY A 78 -14.45 -2.97 5.24
CA GLY A 78 -15.52 -3.23 4.28
C GLY A 78 -15.72 -4.70 3.94
N PHE A 79 -16.90 -5.03 3.45
CA PHE A 79 -17.28 -6.38 3.04
C PHE A 79 -16.84 -6.72 1.62
N PHE A 80 -16.03 -7.77 1.48
CA PHE A 80 -15.58 -8.28 0.20
C PHE A 80 -16.32 -9.60 -0.09
N GLU A 81 -16.98 -9.69 -1.25
CA GLU A 81 -17.81 -10.85 -1.59
C GLU A 81 -17.03 -12.18 -1.46
N GLY A 82 -17.66 -13.18 -0.84
CA GLY A 82 -17.04 -14.45 -0.49
C GLY A 82 -16.29 -14.46 0.85
N PHE A 83 -16.08 -13.30 1.48
CA PHE A 83 -15.35 -13.18 2.74
C PHE A 83 -16.08 -12.28 3.75
N GLY A 84 -16.34 -12.85 4.93
CA GLY A 84 -17.05 -12.15 6.00
C GLY A 84 -18.54 -12.04 5.74
N ARG A 85 -19.17 -11.00 6.31
CA ARG A 85 -20.63 -10.83 6.30
C ARG A 85 -20.99 -9.37 6.07
N SER A 86 -21.91 -9.11 5.16
CA SER A 86 -22.37 -7.75 4.82
C SER A 86 -23.04 -7.02 6.00
N GLU A 87 -23.55 -7.77 6.97
CA GLU A 87 -24.15 -7.25 8.20
C GLU A 87 -23.11 -6.63 9.14
N TRP A 88 -21.83 -7.01 9.02
CA TRP A 88 -20.74 -6.43 9.79
C TRP A 88 -20.27 -5.09 9.21
N ASN A 89 -20.34 -4.96 7.88
CA ASN A 89 -20.10 -3.73 7.15
C ASN A 89 -20.76 -3.84 5.77
N PRO A 90 -21.79 -3.03 5.44
CA PRO A 90 -22.55 -3.21 4.20
C PRO A 90 -21.84 -2.66 2.94
N ARG A 91 -20.72 -1.96 3.10
CA ARG A 91 -20.01 -1.31 1.99
C ARG A 91 -18.81 -2.14 1.54
N PRO A 92 -18.52 -2.21 0.22
CA PRO A 92 -17.31 -2.86 -0.27
C PRO A 92 -16.06 -2.03 0.07
N PRO A 93 -14.86 -2.63 0.21
CA PRO A 93 -13.65 -1.88 0.52
C PRO A 93 -13.32 -0.74 -0.44
N LEU A 94 -13.64 -0.90 -1.73
CA LEU A 94 -13.46 0.15 -2.74
C LEU A 94 -14.24 1.45 -2.41
N HIS A 95 -15.33 1.37 -1.64
CA HIS A 95 -16.08 2.54 -1.18
C HIS A 95 -15.23 3.48 -0.30
N TYR A 96 -14.38 2.89 0.54
CA TYR A 96 -13.51 3.60 1.49
C TYR A 96 -12.15 3.95 0.91
N ALA A 97 -11.89 3.57 -0.34
CA ALA A 97 -10.60 3.79 -0.97
C ALA A 97 -10.44 5.26 -1.41
N ARG A 98 -9.24 5.81 -1.22
CA ARG A 98 -8.87 7.17 -1.68
C ARG A 98 -7.59 7.12 -2.47
N GLY A 99 -7.53 7.93 -3.53
CA GLY A 99 -6.30 8.15 -4.29
C GLY A 99 -5.40 9.13 -3.55
N ILE A 100 -4.15 8.74 -3.33
CA ILE A 100 -3.11 9.57 -2.72
C ILE A 100 -1.80 9.45 -3.51
N ARG A 101 -0.81 10.26 -3.16
CA ARG A 101 0.57 10.07 -3.64
C ARG A 101 1.44 9.65 -2.47
N VAL A 102 2.20 8.56 -2.61
CA VAL A 102 3.18 8.09 -1.61
C VAL A 102 4.52 7.97 -2.33
N PHE A 103 5.58 8.52 -1.75
CA PHE A 103 6.88 8.71 -2.39
C PHE A 103 6.78 9.43 -3.74
N GLY A 104 5.80 10.32 -3.88
CA GLY A 104 5.47 10.99 -5.14
C GLY A 104 4.74 10.12 -6.18
N LEU A 105 4.41 8.86 -5.89
CA LEU A 105 3.74 7.95 -6.82
C LEU A 105 2.25 7.81 -6.50
N PRO A 106 1.35 7.82 -7.51
CA PRO A 106 -0.08 7.63 -7.27
C PRO A 106 -0.36 6.20 -6.80
N VAL A 107 -1.17 6.07 -5.76
CA VAL A 107 -1.68 4.79 -5.25
C VAL A 107 -3.07 4.99 -4.65
N ARG A 108 -3.88 3.93 -4.65
CA ARG A 108 -5.18 3.94 -3.98
C ARG A 108 -5.16 2.97 -2.81
N LEU A 109 -5.49 3.46 -1.62
CA LEU A 109 -5.48 2.71 -0.37
C LEU A 109 -6.77 2.99 0.41
N HIS A 110 -7.05 2.15 1.41
CA HIS A 110 -8.17 2.36 2.33
C HIS A 110 -7.91 3.62 3.17
N GLU A 111 -8.90 4.50 3.31
CA GLU A 111 -8.73 5.81 3.97
C GLU A 111 -8.15 5.71 5.39
N ARG A 112 -8.56 4.70 6.15
CA ARG A 112 -8.06 4.43 7.51
C ARG A 112 -6.59 4.02 7.60
N VAL A 113 -5.96 3.57 6.52
CA VAL A 113 -4.54 3.14 6.50
C VAL A 113 -3.62 4.24 5.99
N ILE A 114 -4.17 5.27 5.33
CA ILE A 114 -3.40 6.38 4.76
C ILE A 114 -2.48 7.05 5.79
N PRO A 115 -2.93 7.37 7.04
CA PRO A 115 -2.05 7.96 8.02
C PRO A 115 -0.82 7.08 8.35
N ALA A 116 -0.99 5.75 8.40
CA ALA A 116 0.13 4.84 8.67
C ALA A 116 1.18 4.85 7.55
N VAL A 117 0.74 4.87 6.29
CA VAL A 117 1.67 4.98 5.16
C VAL A 117 2.40 6.33 5.16
N ARG A 118 1.71 7.41 5.52
CA ARG A 118 2.33 8.74 5.68
C ARG A 118 3.38 8.78 6.78
N CYS A 119 3.09 8.14 7.92
CA CYS A 119 4.06 8.00 9.01
C CYS A 119 5.32 7.25 8.56
N ALA A 120 5.15 6.14 7.83
CA ALA A 120 6.28 5.40 7.26
C ALA A 120 7.05 6.25 6.24
N GLU A 121 6.37 6.95 5.33
CA GLU A 121 6.98 7.83 4.33
C GLU A 121 7.80 8.95 4.97
N GLN A 122 7.25 9.62 5.98
CA GLN A 122 7.95 10.67 6.72
C GLN A 122 9.19 10.10 7.42
N ALA A 123 9.05 8.99 8.15
CA ALA A 123 10.19 8.39 8.85
C ALA A 123 11.28 7.91 7.88
N ILE A 124 10.92 7.37 6.71
CA ILE A 124 11.86 6.98 5.67
C ILE A 124 12.65 8.19 5.17
N ALA A 125 11.97 9.30 4.90
CA ALA A 125 12.62 10.53 4.45
C ALA A 125 13.59 11.08 5.51
N GLU A 126 13.27 10.95 6.79
CA GLU A 126 14.09 11.41 7.91
C GLU A 126 15.29 10.48 8.19
N SER A 127 15.09 9.16 8.18
CA SER A 127 16.07 8.20 8.74
C SER A 127 16.83 7.38 7.71
N CYS A 128 16.37 7.24 6.47
CA CYS A 128 16.95 6.33 5.49
C CYS A 128 17.91 7.00 4.49
N THR A 129 18.43 8.19 4.79
CA THR A 129 19.30 8.97 3.89
C THR A 129 20.63 8.28 3.55
N ALA A 130 21.14 7.39 4.41
CA ALA A 130 22.35 6.62 4.16
C ALA A 130 22.18 5.52 3.09
N THR A 131 20.94 5.12 2.80
CA THR A 131 20.62 4.08 1.81
C THR A 131 19.55 4.62 0.85
N PRO A 132 19.91 5.57 -0.03
CA PRO A 132 18.93 6.23 -0.88
C PRO A 132 18.25 5.23 -1.81
N TYR A 133 16.92 5.28 -1.82
CA TYR A 133 16.08 4.45 -2.65
C TYR A 133 14.91 5.29 -3.15
N THR A 134 14.67 5.25 -4.46
CA THR A 134 13.54 5.92 -5.09
C THR A 134 12.65 4.84 -5.73
N PRO A 135 11.43 4.63 -5.23
CA PRO A 135 10.50 3.72 -5.88
C PRO A 135 10.03 4.34 -7.19
N VAL A 136 9.66 3.48 -8.13
CA VAL A 136 9.13 3.87 -9.45
C VAL A 136 7.70 3.38 -9.65
N ARG A 137 7.24 2.42 -8.86
CA ARG A 137 5.90 1.85 -8.94
C ARG A 137 5.39 1.40 -7.59
N LEU A 138 4.11 1.68 -7.33
CA LEU A 138 3.36 1.16 -6.20
C LEU A 138 2.16 0.34 -6.68
N SER A 139 1.72 -0.61 -5.86
CA SER A 139 0.47 -1.36 -6.05
C SER A 139 -0.34 -1.31 -4.76
N GLY A 140 -1.58 -0.81 -4.85
CA GLY A 140 -2.47 -0.65 -3.69
C GLY A 140 -3.69 -1.57 -3.78
N ILE A 141 -4.89 -1.02 -3.58
CA ILE A 141 -6.14 -1.78 -3.58
C ILE A 141 -6.41 -2.48 -4.93
N ARG A 142 -6.88 -3.73 -4.87
CA ARG A 142 -7.29 -4.55 -6.03
C ARG A 142 -8.78 -4.87 -5.95
N ASP A 143 -9.43 -5.06 -7.09
CA ASP A 143 -10.85 -5.40 -7.19
C ASP A 143 -11.11 -6.93 -7.15
N ARG A 144 -10.06 -7.73 -7.28
CA ARG A 144 -10.13 -9.20 -7.30
C ARG A 144 -9.16 -9.82 -6.29
N ASN A 145 -9.58 -10.93 -5.69
CA ASN A 145 -8.73 -11.73 -4.83
C ASN A 145 -7.77 -12.57 -5.68
N THR A 146 -6.48 -12.53 -5.34
CA THR A 146 -5.42 -13.31 -5.99
C THR A 146 -4.92 -14.49 -5.17
N TYR A 147 -5.47 -14.70 -3.96
CA TYR A 147 -5.17 -15.87 -3.14
C TYR A 147 -6.08 -17.06 -3.47
N HIS A 148 -5.56 -18.27 -3.21
CA HIS A 148 -6.27 -19.53 -3.34
C HIS A 148 -6.53 -20.14 -1.94
N ASN A 149 -7.23 -21.28 -1.89
CA ASN A 149 -7.44 -22.08 -0.67
C ASN A 149 -8.22 -21.39 0.48
N GLY A 150 -9.11 -20.44 0.14
CA GLY A 150 -9.94 -19.75 1.12
C GLY A 150 -9.22 -18.63 1.88
N GLU A 151 -8.04 -18.21 1.41
CA GLU A 151 -7.36 -17.00 1.88
C GLU A 151 -7.83 -15.77 1.07
N VAL A 152 -7.78 -14.60 1.69
CA VAL A 152 -8.13 -13.31 1.06
C VAL A 152 -6.95 -12.37 1.07
N SER A 153 -6.66 -11.76 -0.08
CA SER A 153 -5.60 -10.77 -0.22
C SER A 153 -5.90 -9.51 0.57
N ASN A 154 -4.92 -9.01 1.33
CA ASN A 154 -5.05 -7.70 1.95
C ASN A 154 -5.11 -6.54 0.94
N HIS A 155 -4.75 -6.77 -0.33
CA HIS A 155 -5.01 -5.80 -1.38
C HIS A 155 -6.49 -5.57 -1.63
N VAL A 156 -7.39 -6.54 -1.44
CA VAL A 156 -8.82 -6.28 -1.71
C VAL A 156 -9.45 -5.36 -0.68
N TYR A 157 -8.89 -5.31 0.53
CA TYR A 157 -9.28 -4.39 1.59
C TYR A 157 -8.61 -3.02 1.47
N GLY A 158 -7.65 -2.85 0.55
CA GLY A 158 -6.87 -1.62 0.42
C GLY A 158 -5.90 -1.37 1.58
N ILE A 159 -5.54 -2.40 2.33
CA ILE A 159 -4.65 -2.33 3.48
C ILE A 159 -3.25 -2.92 3.18
N ALA A 160 -3.00 -3.28 1.92
CA ALA A 160 -1.68 -3.70 1.44
C ALA A 160 -1.10 -2.71 0.43
N LEU A 161 0.23 -2.61 0.46
CA LEU A 161 1.04 -1.81 -0.45
C LEU A 161 2.22 -2.68 -0.94
N ASP A 162 2.33 -2.87 -2.25
CA ASP A 162 3.56 -3.39 -2.84
C ASP A 162 4.46 -2.24 -3.29
N VAL A 163 5.74 -2.28 -2.93
CA VAL A 163 6.76 -1.32 -3.35
C VAL A 163 7.64 -1.93 -4.44
N ASP A 164 7.66 -1.31 -5.61
CA ASP A 164 8.32 -1.77 -6.84
C ASP A 164 8.14 -3.28 -7.12
N PRO A 165 6.93 -3.74 -7.47
CA PRO A 165 6.65 -5.16 -7.71
C PRO A 165 7.47 -5.83 -8.81
N GLN A 166 8.25 -5.08 -9.59
CA GLN A 166 9.16 -5.58 -10.63
C GLN A 166 10.62 -5.62 -10.18
N ARG A 167 10.98 -4.89 -9.11
CA ARG A 167 12.35 -4.83 -8.57
C ARG A 167 12.50 -5.64 -7.28
N ASN A 168 11.41 -5.83 -6.55
CA ASN A 168 11.34 -6.53 -5.27
C ASN A 168 10.48 -7.80 -5.37
N SER A 169 10.47 -8.45 -6.54
CA SER A 169 9.49 -9.48 -6.92
C SER A 169 9.72 -10.87 -6.35
N CYS A 170 10.56 -11.04 -5.32
CA CYS A 170 10.73 -12.37 -4.77
C CYS A 170 9.50 -12.72 -3.91
N CYS A 171 8.71 -13.70 -4.33
CA CYS A 171 7.55 -14.22 -3.58
C CYS A 171 7.32 -15.69 -3.95
N GLY A 172 7.27 -16.55 -2.94
CA GLY A 172 6.92 -17.97 -3.01
C GLY A 172 5.42 -18.24 -3.15
N CYS A 173 4.66 -17.25 -3.63
CA CYS A 173 3.21 -17.28 -3.65
C CYS A 173 2.65 -17.89 -4.95
N VAL A 174 2.35 -17.09 -5.97
CA VAL A 174 1.79 -17.57 -7.25
C VAL A 174 2.72 -17.24 -8.41
N ALA A 175 2.70 -18.05 -9.46
CA ALA A 175 3.47 -17.78 -10.67
C ALA A 175 3.17 -16.37 -11.24
N PRO A 176 4.16 -15.67 -11.80
CA PRO A 176 5.55 -16.13 -12.06
C PRO A 176 6.54 -15.80 -10.92
N TRP A 177 6.08 -15.29 -9.78
CA TRP A 177 6.95 -14.71 -8.75
C TRP A 177 7.99 -15.68 -8.15
N PRO A 178 7.67 -16.98 -7.90
CA PRO A 178 8.67 -17.93 -7.38
C PRO A 178 9.86 -18.15 -8.33
N ASP A 179 9.68 -17.89 -9.63
CA ASP A 179 10.71 -18.08 -10.66
C ASP A 179 11.60 -16.85 -10.84
N HIS A 180 11.32 -15.76 -10.13
CA HIS A 180 12.13 -14.55 -10.24
C HIS A 180 13.58 -14.81 -9.82
N PRO A 181 14.61 -14.30 -10.53
CA PRO A 181 16.02 -14.55 -10.20
C PRO A 181 16.38 -14.22 -8.75
N LEU A 182 15.78 -13.17 -8.17
CA LEU A 182 15.99 -12.81 -6.76
C LEU A 182 15.56 -13.91 -5.78
N CYS A 183 14.54 -14.71 -6.11
CA CYS A 183 14.11 -15.83 -5.26
C CYS A 183 15.05 -17.04 -5.30
N ARG A 184 15.87 -17.13 -6.35
CA ARG A 184 16.85 -18.21 -6.54
C ARG A 184 18.22 -17.88 -5.94
N LEU A 185 18.39 -16.68 -5.37
CA LEU A 185 19.62 -16.31 -4.67
C LEU A 185 19.78 -17.18 -3.42
N GLU A 186 20.89 -17.90 -3.34
CA GLU A 186 21.32 -18.64 -2.15
C GLU A 186 21.88 -17.65 -1.13
N THR A 187 21.06 -17.30 -0.15
CA THR A 187 21.41 -16.34 0.91
C THR A 187 20.56 -16.61 2.14
N ASP A 188 21.16 -16.43 3.31
CA ASP A 188 20.48 -16.45 4.60
C ASP A 188 19.86 -15.09 4.95
N ASP A 189 20.19 -14.05 4.18
CA ASP A 189 19.71 -12.69 4.37
C ASP A 189 18.62 -12.36 3.33
N ILE A 190 17.37 -12.31 3.79
CA ILE A 190 16.21 -12.00 2.93
C ILE A 190 16.30 -10.62 2.28
N PHE A 191 17.00 -9.65 2.90
CA PHE A 191 17.16 -8.31 2.35
C PHE A 191 17.97 -8.31 1.05
N GLN A 192 18.80 -9.33 0.79
CA GLN A 192 19.53 -9.50 -0.47
C GLN A 192 18.61 -9.90 -1.65
N ARG A 193 17.35 -10.27 -1.38
CA ARG A 193 16.36 -10.66 -2.41
C ARG A 193 15.48 -9.50 -2.87
N MET A 194 15.88 -8.26 -2.61
CA MET A 194 15.18 -7.07 -3.06
C MET A 194 16.14 -5.89 -3.26
N ALA A 195 15.70 -4.89 -4.02
CA ALA A 195 16.45 -3.65 -4.22
C ALA A 195 16.15 -2.61 -3.12
N MET A 196 14.99 -2.73 -2.45
CA MET A 196 14.59 -1.84 -1.36
C MET A 196 15.47 -2.06 -0.12
N PRO A 197 15.98 -0.99 0.54
CA PRO A 197 16.82 -1.13 1.73
C PRO A 197 16.05 -1.67 2.94
N GLU A 198 16.75 -2.36 3.84
CA GLU A 198 16.19 -2.78 5.14
C GLU A 198 15.58 -1.60 5.93
N CYS A 199 16.21 -0.41 5.86
CA CYS A 199 15.71 0.78 6.56
C CYS A 199 14.24 1.08 6.21
N TRP A 200 13.84 0.91 4.94
CA TRP A 200 12.45 1.11 4.50
C TRP A 200 11.51 0.12 5.19
N VAL A 201 11.88 -1.16 5.19
CA VAL A 201 11.11 -2.23 5.83
C VAL A 201 10.89 -1.91 7.30
N ARG A 202 11.95 -1.52 8.02
CA ARG A 202 11.88 -1.18 9.45
C ARG A 202 10.96 0.02 9.71
N GLN A 203 10.99 1.05 8.86
CA GLN A 203 10.09 2.19 9.04
C GLN A 203 8.63 1.83 8.78
N PHE A 204 8.32 0.96 7.81
CA PHE A 204 6.96 0.44 7.68
C PHE A 204 6.54 -0.36 8.93
N GLN A 205 7.39 -1.29 9.39
CA GLN A 205 7.11 -2.14 10.55
C GLN A 205 6.84 -1.32 11.83
N ARG A 206 7.57 -0.22 12.01
CA ARG A 206 7.41 0.72 13.14
C ARG A 206 5.97 1.27 13.29
N PHE A 207 5.21 1.33 12.20
CA PHE A 207 3.87 1.92 12.16
C PHE A 207 2.77 0.89 11.88
N GLY A 208 2.97 -0.36 12.30
CA GLY A 208 1.92 -1.40 12.28
C GLY A 208 1.79 -2.16 10.96
N PHE A 209 2.73 -1.97 10.02
CA PHE A 209 2.82 -2.85 8.86
C PHE A 209 3.53 -4.15 9.21
N TYR A 210 3.05 -5.24 8.63
CA TYR A 210 3.75 -6.50 8.56
C TYR A 210 4.33 -6.65 7.15
N TRP A 211 5.61 -7.03 7.06
CA TRP A 211 6.31 -7.25 5.80
C TRP A 211 6.36 -8.75 5.53
N LEU A 212 5.87 -9.19 4.37
CA LEU A 212 5.75 -10.62 4.07
C LEU A 212 7.07 -11.28 3.67
N GLY A 213 8.16 -10.50 3.58
CA GLY A 213 9.51 -11.06 3.54
C GLY A 213 9.81 -11.95 4.75
N ASP A 214 9.20 -11.66 5.90
CA ASP A 214 9.30 -12.46 7.14
C ASP A 214 8.36 -13.69 7.16
N ASP A 215 7.44 -13.81 6.20
CA ASP A 215 6.52 -14.95 6.09
C ASP A 215 7.18 -16.12 5.33
N GLU A 216 6.60 -17.32 5.41
CA GLU A 216 7.04 -18.46 4.59
C GLU A 216 6.94 -18.18 3.08
N LEU A 217 6.04 -17.27 2.68
CA LEU A 217 5.93 -16.79 1.30
C LEU A 217 7.13 -15.92 0.89
N ARG A 218 7.84 -15.28 1.83
CA ARG A 218 8.99 -14.41 1.56
C ARG A 218 8.71 -13.33 0.51
N ASP A 219 7.52 -12.74 0.54
CA ASP A 219 7.08 -11.73 -0.44
C ASP A 219 7.73 -10.37 -0.15
N THR A 220 8.86 -10.08 -0.81
CA THR A 220 9.74 -8.96 -0.44
C THR A 220 9.22 -7.58 -0.86
N MET A 221 8.27 -7.50 -1.79
CA MET A 221 7.62 -6.24 -2.17
C MET A 221 6.48 -5.84 -1.24
N HIS A 222 5.90 -6.79 -0.48
CA HIS A 222 4.57 -6.65 0.08
C HIS A 222 4.56 -6.23 1.56
N PHE A 223 3.81 -5.16 1.82
CA PHE A 223 3.49 -4.69 3.17
C PHE A 223 1.98 -4.72 3.38
N GLU A 224 1.54 -5.21 4.53
CA GLU A 224 0.14 -5.19 4.94
C GLU A 224 -0.01 -4.48 6.29
N PHE A 225 -0.91 -3.50 6.37
CA PHE A 225 -1.22 -2.83 7.63
C PHE A 225 -2.09 -3.75 8.48
N LEU A 226 -1.55 -4.17 9.62
CA LEU A 226 -2.20 -5.07 10.57
C LEU A 226 -2.30 -4.45 11.97
N GLY A 227 -1.91 -3.19 12.14
CA GLY A 227 -2.11 -2.45 13.38
C GLY A 227 -3.56 -2.01 13.58
N ASP A 228 -3.75 -1.25 14.66
CA ASP A 228 -5.00 -0.57 14.94
C ASP A 228 -5.01 0.80 14.22
N PRO A 229 -5.87 1.00 13.21
CA PRO A 229 -5.92 2.25 12.46
C PRO A 229 -6.37 3.43 13.32
N ASP A 230 -7.02 3.22 14.46
CA ASP A 230 -7.48 4.30 15.34
C ASP A 230 -6.38 4.80 16.29
N ARG A 231 -5.23 4.13 16.31
CA ARG A 231 -4.10 4.44 17.20
C ARG A 231 -2.92 5.07 16.49
N ILE A 232 -2.93 5.19 15.17
CA ILE A 232 -1.73 5.60 14.40
C ILE A 232 -1.35 7.08 14.55
N VAL A 233 -2.32 7.98 14.64
CA VAL A 233 -2.05 9.40 14.88
C VAL A 233 -2.35 9.70 16.34
N ALA A 234 -1.42 10.38 17.02
CA ALA A 234 -1.66 10.90 18.36
C ALA A 234 -2.80 11.94 18.30
N GLN A 235 -3.83 11.74 19.12
CA GLN A 235 -4.87 12.75 19.35
C GLN A 235 -4.31 13.94 20.11
#